data_AF-A0A1A9GLG6-F1
#
_entry.id   AF-A0A1A9GLG6-F1
#
_cell.length_a   1.000
_cell.length_b   1.000
_cell.length_c   1.000
_cell.angle_alpha   90.00
_cell.angle_beta   90.00
_cell.angle_gamma   90.00
#
_symmetry.space_group_name_H-M   'P 1'
#
loop_
_entity.id
_entity.type
_entity.pdbx_description
1 polymer ?
#
loop_
_entity_poly.entity_id
_entity_poly.type
_entity_poly.pdbx_seq_one_letter_code
_entity_poly.pdbx_strand_id
1 'polypeptide(L)'
;MGRVRSNVERVIEGKPEVVSSALVVLLAEGHLLIEDVPGVGKTMLSKALARSIDSTVRRIQFTPDLLPSDVTGVSVFNQDTRQFEFRPGGVFANIVVGDEINRASPKTQSALLECMEERQVTVDNATYQLETPFMVIATQNPVEMEGTYALPEAQRDRFMVRTSMGYPVEAAELAMIAGHTEGSPLDDLEHVTDAAEIRKLTAIVQQVYVAEAVRRYTVALTSSTRRTDELVLGASPRATLHLVRAAKAYAALHGRDYVLPDDVRELAPRVLTHRLLPSVEASMNGRSTGDILERLVAAVPVPDGTHS
;
A
#
# COMPACT_ATOMS: atom_id res chain seq x y z
N MET A 1 5.71 -15.34 -8.34
CA MET A 1 5.18 -14.81 -7.05
C MET A 1 5.09 -15.80 -5.91
N GLY A 2 4.73 -17.08 -6.13
CA GLY A 2 4.70 -18.08 -5.04
C GLY A 2 6.00 -18.15 -4.22
N ARG A 3 7.16 -18.11 -4.89
CA ARG A 3 8.48 -18.02 -4.24
C ARG A 3 8.63 -16.79 -3.33
N VAL A 4 8.21 -15.61 -3.79
CA VAL A 4 8.27 -14.37 -3.00
C VAL A 4 7.36 -14.48 -1.78
N ARG A 5 6.13 -14.99 -1.95
CA ARG A 5 5.20 -15.24 -0.84
C ARG A 5 5.85 -16.11 0.23
N SER A 6 6.34 -17.30 -0.15
CA SER A 6 6.97 -18.22 0.79
C SER A 6 8.18 -17.62 1.48
N ASN A 7 8.98 -16.81 0.78
CA ASN A 7 10.15 -16.16 1.38
C ASN A 7 9.75 -15.11 2.42
N VAL A 8 8.68 -14.33 2.18
CA VAL A 8 8.16 -13.36 3.15
C VAL A 8 7.49 -14.07 4.35
N GLU A 9 6.77 -15.16 4.10
CA GLU A 9 6.09 -15.95 5.15
C GLU A 9 7.07 -16.68 6.09
N ARG A 10 8.34 -16.87 5.70
CA ARG A 10 9.41 -17.33 6.63
C ARG A 10 9.72 -16.32 7.74
N VAL A 11 9.41 -15.05 7.53
CA VAL A 11 9.67 -13.96 8.49
C VAL A 11 8.38 -13.48 9.15
N ILE A 12 7.28 -13.51 8.41
CA ILE A 12 5.96 -13.04 8.87
C ILE A 12 5.08 -14.26 9.12
N GLU A 13 5.13 -14.78 10.35
CA GLU A 13 4.33 -15.92 10.75
C GLU A 13 2.86 -15.56 10.99
N GLY A 14 1.95 -16.45 10.58
CA GLY A 14 0.52 -16.38 10.91
C GLY A 14 -0.27 -15.25 10.25
N LYS A 15 0.30 -14.51 9.28
CA LYS A 15 -0.36 -13.37 8.62
C LYS A 15 -0.36 -13.45 7.08
N PRO A 16 -0.88 -14.54 6.49
CA PRO A 16 -0.87 -14.74 5.02
C PRO A 16 -1.64 -13.66 4.26
N GLU A 17 -2.66 -13.08 4.90
CA GLU A 17 -3.49 -12.01 4.33
C GLU A 17 -2.75 -10.69 4.13
N VAL A 18 -1.88 -10.32 5.08
CA VAL A 18 -1.07 -9.11 4.99
C VAL A 18 -0.01 -9.28 3.90
N VAL A 19 0.64 -10.44 3.86
CA VAL A 19 1.58 -10.79 2.77
C VAL A 19 0.86 -10.74 1.43
N SER A 20 -0.32 -11.36 1.32
CA SER A 20 -1.13 -11.32 0.09
C SER A 20 -1.42 -9.89 -0.35
N SER A 21 -1.78 -9.01 0.60
CA SER A 21 -2.07 -7.60 0.32
C SER A 21 -0.85 -6.87 -0.21
N ALA A 22 0.33 -7.08 0.38
CA ALA A 22 1.57 -6.49 -0.09
C ALA A 22 1.91 -6.93 -1.52
N LEU A 23 1.73 -8.21 -1.85
CA LEU A 23 1.98 -8.73 -3.20
C LEU A 23 0.96 -8.21 -4.22
N VAL A 24 -0.32 -8.11 -3.85
CA VAL A 24 -1.38 -7.48 -4.67
C VAL A 24 -1.00 -6.04 -4.98
N VAL A 25 -0.61 -5.27 -3.97
CA VAL A 25 -0.23 -3.86 -4.13
C VAL A 25 0.99 -3.71 -5.02
N LEU A 26 2.04 -4.53 -4.82
CA LEU A 26 3.23 -4.51 -5.65
C LEU A 26 2.89 -4.75 -7.13
N LEU A 27 2.11 -5.78 -7.42
CA LEU A 27 1.74 -6.16 -8.79
C LEU A 27 0.72 -5.22 -9.44
N ALA A 28 -0.13 -4.60 -8.65
CA ALA A 28 -1.06 -3.56 -9.09
C ALA A 28 -0.38 -2.18 -9.21
N GLU A 29 0.92 -2.12 -8.90
CA GLU A 29 1.74 -0.91 -8.85
C GLU A 29 1.12 0.20 -7.97
N GLY A 30 0.63 -0.20 -6.80
CA GLY A 30 0.08 0.69 -5.78
C GLY A 30 1.05 0.95 -4.64
N HIS A 31 0.51 1.57 -3.59
CA HIS A 31 1.21 1.84 -2.34
C HIS A 31 0.43 1.29 -1.15
N LEU A 32 1.16 0.83 -0.14
CA LEU A 32 0.61 0.15 1.03
C LEU A 32 0.70 1.06 2.25
N LEU A 33 -0.42 1.23 2.96
CA LEU A 33 -0.46 1.89 4.25
C LEU A 33 -0.70 0.85 5.35
N ILE A 34 0.19 0.80 6.34
CA ILE A 34 0.08 -0.09 7.50
C ILE A 34 -0.23 0.76 8.74
N GLU A 35 -1.47 0.68 9.22
CA GLU A 35 -1.91 1.36 10.45
C GLU A 35 -1.85 0.35 11.60
N ASP A 36 -1.05 0.64 12.64
CA ASP A 36 -1.01 -0.25 13.80
C ASP A 36 -0.33 0.38 15.02
N VAL A 37 -0.33 -0.32 16.15
CA VAL A 37 0.49 0.04 17.31
C VAL A 37 1.98 -0.30 17.10
N PRO A 38 2.91 0.26 17.90
CA PRO A 38 4.33 -0.08 17.82
C PRO A 38 4.59 -1.56 18.15
N GLY A 39 5.68 -2.12 17.61
CA GLY A 39 6.16 -3.46 17.98
C GLY A 39 5.56 -4.66 17.24
N VAL A 40 4.58 -4.46 16.34
CA VAL A 40 3.84 -5.56 15.67
C VAL A 40 4.42 -6.05 14.33
N GLY A 41 5.72 -5.84 14.10
CA GLY A 41 6.44 -6.41 12.95
C GLY A 41 6.23 -5.71 11.59
N LYS A 42 5.65 -4.49 11.54
CA LYS A 42 5.42 -3.75 10.28
C LYS A 42 6.68 -3.58 9.45
N THR A 43 7.78 -3.21 10.12
CA THR A 43 9.10 -3.04 9.49
C THR A 43 9.65 -4.37 8.98
N MET A 44 9.31 -5.50 9.62
CA MET A 44 9.73 -6.84 9.18
C MET A 44 9.09 -7.20 7.84
N LEU A 45 7.80 -6.89 7.63
CA LEU A 45 7.12 -7.14 6.36
C LEU A 45 7.82 -6.41 5.21
N SER A 46 8.06 -5.11 5.41
CA SER A 46 8.71 -4.27 4.40
C SER A 46 10.12 -4.77 4.09
N LYS A 47 10.90 -5.12 5.11
CA LYS A 47 12.26 -5.67 4.96
C LYS A 47 12.26 -7.06 4.31
N ALA A 48 11.32 -7.92 4.64
CA ALA A 48 11.22 -9.27 4.09
C ALA A 48 10.84 -9.22 2.60
N LEU A 49 9.90 -8.35 2.22
CA LEU A 49 9.56 -8.13 0.81
C LEU A 49 10.75 -7.57 0.04
N ALA A 50 11.41 -6.56 0.60
CA ALA A 50 12.62 -5.94 0.07
C ALA A 50 13.76 -6.95 -0.15
N ARG A 51 14.06 -7.81 0.84
CA ARG A 51 15.10 -8.84 0.71
C ARG A 51 14.69 -10.01 -0.20
N SER A 52 13.40 -10.20 -0.45
CA SER A 52 12.94 -11.26 -1.36
C SER A 52 13.11 -10.90 -2.84
N ILE A 53 13.33 -9.62 -3.16
CA ILE A 53 13.39 -9.10 -4.52
C ILE A 53 14.71 -8.34 -4.67
N ASP A 54 15.54 -8.75 -5.61
CA ASP A 54 16.76 -8.02 -5.99
C ASP A 54 16.38 -6.67 -6.60
N SER A 55 16.34 -5.66 -5.73
CA SER A 55 15.83 -4.33 -6.01
C SER A 55 16.40 -3.32 -5.03
N THR A 56 16.41 -2.04 -5.40
CA THR A 56 16.88 -0.99 -4.52
C THR A 56 15.84 -0.70 -3.44
N VAL A 57 16.31 -0.53 -2.21
CA VAL A 57 15.45 -0.32 -1.03
C VAL A 57 15.98 0.87 -0.26
N ARG A 58 15.09 1.81 0.07
CA ARG A 58 15.42 2.94 0.95
C ARG A 58 14.43 3.00 2.10
N ARG A 59 14.94 3.33 3.29
CA ARG A 59 14.14 3.57 4.48
C ARG A 59 14.17 5.06 4.79
N ILE A 60 13.00 5.63 5.00
CA ILE A 60 12.80 7.00 5.45
C ILE A 60 12.11 6.92 6.80
N GLN A 61 12.77 7.38 7.85
CA GLN A 61 12.13 7.60 9.14
C GLN A 61 11.50 9.00 9.11
N PHE A 62 10.19 9.09 9.25
CA PHE A 62 9.50 10.36 9.31
C PHE A 62 9.64 10.93 10.73
N THR A 63 10.26 12.10 10.81
CA THR A 63 10.47 12.87 12.04
C THR A 63 9.99 14.30 11.83
N PRO A 64 9.72 15.06 12.91
CA PRO A 64 9.24 16.44 12.78
C PRO A 64 10.19 17.37 12.02
N ASP A 65 11.49 17.07 12.03
CA ASP A 65 12.56 17.82 11.39
C ASP A 65 12.89 17.36 9.96
N LEU A 66 12.32 16.24 9.50
CA LEU A 66 12.55 15.72 8.15
C LEU A 66 12.08 16.72 7.10
N LEU A 67 12.98 17.12 6.20
CA LEU A 67 12.69 18.10 5.16
C LEU A 67 12.14 17.42 3.89
N PRO A 68 11.32 18.12 3.09
CA PRO A 68 10.90 17.63 1.77
C PRO A 68 12.09 17.22 0.89
N SER A 69 13.20 17.94 0.95
CA SER A 69 14.43 17.64 0.20
C SER A 69 15.11 16.34 0.63
N ASP A 70 14.91 15.86 1.86
CA ASP A 70 15.43 14.54 2.27
C ASP A 70 14.64 13.41 1.58
N VAL A 71 13.38 13.69 1.23
CA VAL A 71 12.49 12.79 0.49
C VAL A 71 12.78 12.87 -1.00
N THR A 72 12.70 14.07 -1.59
CA THR A 72 12.80 14.30 -3.05
C THR A 72 14.23 14.44 -3.56
N GLY A 73 15.18 14.79 -2.71
CA GLY A 73 16.55 15.13 -3.10
C GLY A 73 16.74 16.63 -3.31
N VAL A 74 18.00 17.00 -3.54
CA VAL A 74 18.45 18.39 -3.64
C VAL A 74 19.57 18.51 -4.66
N SER A 75 19.71 19.69 -5.27
CA SER A 75 20.85 20.02 -6.10
C SER A 75 21.95 20.65 -5.25
N VAL A 76 23.14 20.07 -5.27
CA VAL A 76 24.29 20.54 -4.49
C VAL A 76 25.35 21.07 -5.45
N PHE A 77 25.86 22.28 -5.20
CA PHE A 77 26.96 22.83 -5.97
C PHE A 77 28.26 22.08 -5.66
N ASN A 78 28.79 21.36 -6.64
CA ASN A 78 30.06 20.68 -6.55
C ASN A 78 31.19 21.67 -6.90
N GLN A 79 32.07 21.96 -5.93
CA GLN A 79 33.11 22.97 -6.07
C GLN A 79 34.21 22.59 -7.06
N ASP A 80 34.48 21.28 -7.22
CA ASP A 80 35.52 20.78 -8.11
C ASP A 80 35.09 20.88 -9.57
N THR A 81 33.85 20.50 -9.87
CA THR A 81 33.30 20.55 -11.23
C THR A 81 32.68 21.92 -11.57
N ARG A 82 32.44 22.76 -10.57
CA ARG A 82 31.67 24.01 -10.65
C ARG A 82 30.29 23.82 -11.27
N GLN A 83 29.69 22.66 -11.02
CA GLN A 83 28.37 22.29 -11.53
C GLN A 83 27.45 21.91 -10.39
N PHE A 84 26.15 22.11 -10.61
CA PHE A 84 25.11 21.60 -9.73
C PHE A 84 24.91 20.11 -9.98
N GLU A 85 25.10 19.29 -8.95
CA GLU A 85 24.94 17.84 -8.98
C GLU A 85 23.71 17.45 -8.17
N PHE A 86 22.80 16.70 -8.78
CA PHE A 86 21.62 16.19 -8.09
C PHE A 86 21.99 15.08 -7.11
N ARG A 87 21.60 15.25 -5.84
CA ARG A 87 21.68 14.24 -4.79
C ARG A 87 20.28 13.63 -4.59
N PRO A 88 20.07 12.36 -4.98
CA PRO A 88 18.75 11.73 -4.91
C PRO A 88 18.31 11.49 -3.47
N GLY A 89 17.09 11.93 -3.15
CA GLY A 89 16.46 11.75 -1.84
C GLY A 89 15.98 10.32 -1.58
N GLY A 90 15.34 10.12 -0.43
CA GLY A 90 14.88 8.82 0.06
C GLY A 90 13.94 8.07 -0.90
N VAL A 91 13.24 8.75 -1.80
CA VAL A 91 12.28 8.11 -2.73
C VAL A 91 12.91 7.40 -3.92
N PHE A 92 14.20 7.61 -4.19
CA PHE A 92 14.89 6.97 -5.32
C PHE A 92 15.30 5.54 -4.97
N ALA A 93 14.32 4.65 -4.94
CA ALA A 93 14.45 3.21 -4.75
C ALA A 93 13.22 2.49 -5.32
N ASN A 94 13.33 1.20 -5.62
CA ASN A 94 12.18 0.40 -6.03
C ASN A 94 11.17 0.22 -4.89
N ILE A 95 11.67 -0.01 -3.67
CA ILE A 95 10.85 -0.15 -2.46
C ILE A 95 11.28 0.92 -1.46
N VAL A 96 10.34 1.80 -1.11
CA VAL A 96 10.54 2.84 -0.10
C VAL A 96 9.74 2.50 1.15
N VAL A 97 10.43 2.35 2.28
CA VAL A 97 9.82 2.09 3.58
C VAL A 97 9.74 3.40 4.35
N GLY A 98 8.54 3.97 4.46
CA GLY A 98 8.29 5.21 5.19
C GLY A 98 7.74 4.92 6.57
N ASP A 99 8.58 4.97 7.60
CA ASP A 99 8.13 4.70 8.97
C ASP A 99 7.56 5.96 9.63
N GLU A 100 6.38 5.82 10.25
CA GLU A 100 5.69 6.85 11.03
C GLU A 100 5.39 8.13 10.23
N ILE A 101 4.80 7.99 9.04
CA ILE A 101 4.51 9.10 8.11
C ILE A 101 3.75 10.25 8.77
N ASN A 102 2.94 9.96 9.80
CA ASN A 102 2.20 10.93 10.59
C ASN A 102 3.08 11.79 11.52
N ARG A 103 4.38 11.54 11.67
CA ARG A 103 5.28 12.38 12.49
C ARG A 103 5.95 13.53 11.74
N ALA A 104 5.97 13.50 10.41
CA ALA A 104 6.55 14.60 9.63
C ALA A 104 5.54 15.69 9.33
N SER A 105 6.05 16.88 9.01
CA SER A 105 5.23 18.02 8.62
C SER A 105 4.34 17.71 7.40
N PRO A 106 3.17 18.39 7.26
CA PRO A 106 2.31 18.23 6.09
C PRO A 106 3.03 18.49 4.75
N LYS A 107 4.05 19.35 4.73
CA LYS A 107 4.86 19.61 3.52
C LYS A 107 5.69 18.39 3.13
N THR A 108 6.33 17.75 4.10
CA THR A 108 7.14 16.54 3.88
C THR A 108 6.27 15.34 3.49
N GLN A 109 5.11 15.19 4.11
CA GLN A 109 4.10 14.20 3.69
C GLN A 109 3.67 14.42 2.24
N SER A 110 3.35 15.68 1.87
CA SER A 110 2.94 16.04 0.51
C SER A 110 4.03 15.71 -0.52
N ALA A 111 5.30 15.94 -0.20
CA ALA A 111 6.42 15.62 -1.09
C ALA A 111 6.49 14.11 -1.41
N LEU A 112 6.35 13.23 -0.42
CA LEU A 112 6.29 11.78 -0.66
C LEU A 112 5.06 11.40 -1.50
N LEU A 113 3.90 11.98 -1.19
CA LEU A 113 2.63 11.66 -1.86
C LEU A 113 2.59 12.15 -3.31
N GLU A 114 3.29 13.23 -3.63
CA GLU A 114 3.49 13.70 -5.00
C GLU A 114 4.36 12.71 -5.78
N CYS A 115 5.45 12.23 -5.18
CA CYS A 115 6.30 11.19 -5.78
C CYS A 115 5.51 9.90 -6.09
N MET A 116 4.60 9.53 -5.17
CA MET A 116 3.70 8.38 -5.33
C MET A 116 2.75 8.53 -6.53
N GLU A 117 2.14 9.71 -6.69
CA GLU A 117 1.18 9.95 -7.76
C GLU A 117 1.86 10.12 -9.13
N GLU A 118 2.90 10.94 -9.19
CA GLU A 118 3.54 11.38 -10.44
C GLU A 118 4.65 10.42 -10.90
N ARG A 119 5.15 9.56 -10.01
CA ARG A 119 6.29 8.65 -10.25
C ARG A 119 7.56 9.32 -10.76
N GLN A 120 7.70 10.60 -10.45
CA GLN A 120 8.84 11.43 -10.80
C GLN A 120 9.04 12.49 -9.73
N VAL A 121 10.22 13.09 -9.74
CA VAL A 121 10.57 14.21 -8.86
C VAL A 121 11.09 15.35 -9.72
N THR A 122 10.62 16.56 -9.47
CA THR A 122 11.15 17.77 -10.12
C THR A 122 11.93 18.62 -9.11
N VAL A 123 13.21 18.85 -9.38
CA VAL A 123 14.10 19.73 -8.60
C VAL A 123 14.81 20.67 -9.55
N ASP A 124 14.81 21.97 -9.27
CA ASP A 124 15.49 23.01 -10.06
C ASP A 124 15.22 22.94 -11.57
N ASN A 125 13.95 22.74 -11.95
CA ASN A 125 13.46 22.58 -13.33
C ASN A 125 13.96 21.32 -14.07
N ALA A 126 14.62 20.39 -13.38
CA ALA A 126 14.94 19.07 -13.90
C ALA A 126 14.01 18.02 -13.31
N THR A 127 13.46 17.16 -14.16
CA THR A 127 12.58 16.06 -13.76
C THR A 127 13.33 14.73 -13.82
N TYR A 128 13.30 13.99 -12.72
CA TYR A 128 13.94 12.70 -12.54
C TYR A 128 12.85 11.62 -12.37
N GLN A 129 12.89 10.60 -13.21
CA GLN A 129 11.95 9.48 -13.15
C GLN A 129 12.32 8.52 -12.03
N LEU A 130 11.31 8.01 -11.31
CA LEU A 130 11.50 6.95 -10.33
C LEU A 130 11.60 5.59 -11.01
N GLU A 131 12.46 4.72 -10.49
CA GLU A 131 12.69 3.41 -11.09
C GLU A 131 11.49 2.49 -10.88
N THR A 132 11.11 1.75 -11.93
CA THR A 132 10.01 0.77 -11.86
C THR A 132 10.55 -0.64 -11.55
N PRO A 133 9.88 -1.43 -10.68
CA PRO A 133 8.69 -1.10 -9.91
C PRO A 133 9.00 -0.06 -8.82
N PHE A 134 8.01 0.80 -8.51
CA PHE A 134 8.09 1.80 -7.44
C PHE A 134 6.94 1.60 -6.45
N MET A 135 7.26 1.17 -5.22
CA MET A 135 6.29 0.91 -4.17
C MET A 135 6.70 1.60 -2.87
N VAL A 136 5.83 2.46 -2.35
CA VAL A 136 5.92 2.98 -0.99
C VAL A 136 5.13 2.09 -0.04
N ILE A 137 5.78 1.66 1.04
CA ILE A 137 5.16 1.02 2.20
C ILE A 137 5.27 2.01 3.35
N ALA A 138 4.18 2.71 3.65
CA ALA A 138 4.12 3.68 4.73
C ALA A 138 3.51 3.05 5.98
N THR A 139 4.05 3.38 7.15
CA THR A 139 3.47 3.00 8.44
C THR A 139 3.02 4.23 9.19
N GLN A 140 1.92 4.12 9.94
CA GLN A 140 1.53 5.14 10.92
C GLN A 140 1.00 4.49 12.20
N ASN A 141 1.15 5.21 13.30
CA ASN A 141 0.60 4.83 14.60
C ASN A 141 -0.62 5.71 14.92
N PRO A 142 -1.84 5.14 14.97
CA PRO A 142 -3.06 5.93 15.18
C PRO A 142 -3.22 6.43 16.63
N VAL A 143 -2.44 5.90 17.59
CA VAL A 143 -2.60 6.19 19.03
C VAL A 143 -1.68 7.32 19.52
N GLU A 144 -0.69 7.74 18.72
CA GLU A 144 0.23 8.83 19.11
C GLU A 144 -0.48 10.19 19.09
N MET A 145 -0.74 10.74 20.29
CA MET A 145 -1.49 11.98 20.47
C MET A 145 -0.64 13.26 20.46
N GLU A 146 0.68 13.18 20.69
CA GLU A 146 1.56 14.36 20.72
C GLU A 146 2.49 14.42 19.51
N GLY A 147 2.52 15.58 18.84
CA GLY A 147 3.47 15.86 17.77
C GLY A 147 3.21 15.13 16.45
N THR A 148 2.00 14.63 16.22
CA THR A 148 1.61 13.95 14.97
C THR A 148 0.67 14.81 14.12
N TYR A 149 0.80 14.66 12.80
CA TYR A 149 -0.02 15.22 11.75
C TYR A 149 -0.74 14.07 11.03
N ALA A 150 -2.02 13.87 11.35
CA ALA A 150 -2.84 12.88 10.69
C ALA A 150 -2.90 13.16 9.17
N LEU A 151 -2.80 12.09 8.37
CA LEU A 151 -2.98 12.21 6.92
C LEU A 151 -4.44 12.58 6.61
N PRO A 152 -4.69 13.72 5.93
CA PRO A 152 -6.01 14.05 5.42
C PRO A 152 -6.56 12.95 4.51
N GLU A 153 -7.89 12.85 4.39
CA GLU A 153 -8.57 11.83 3.59
C GLU A 153 -8.09 11.84 2.13
N ALA A 154 -7.91 13.03 1.55
CA ALA A 154 -7.39 13.21 0.20
C ALA A 154 -5.96 12.68 0.02
N GLN A 155 -5.16 12.63 1.09
CA GLN A 155 -3.82 12.06 1.09
C GLN A 155 -3.86 10.54 1.25
N ARG A 156 -4.69 10.03 2.18
CA ARG A 156 -4.91 8.59 2.38
C ARG A 156 -5.44 7.90 1.13
N ASP A 157 -6.25 8.60 0.32
CA ASP A 157 -6.81 8.09 -0.94
C ASP A 157 -5.75 7.64 -1.95
N ARG A 158 -4.52 8.18 -1.87
CA ARG A 158 -3.38 7.78 -2.73
C ARG A 158 -2.80 6.41 -2.39
N PHE A 159 -2.99 5.92 -1.17
CA PHE A 159 -2.63 4.55 -0.83
C PHE A 159 -3.67 3.59 -1.40
N MET A 160 -3.21 2.55 -2.08
CA MET A 160 -4.10 1.57 -2.74
C MET A 160 -4.84 0.74 -1.71
N VAL A 161 -4.10 0.18 -0.76
CA VAL A 161 -4.59 -0.67 0.32
C VAL A 161 -4.16 -0.10 1.65
N ARG A 162 -5.07 -0.14 2.61
CA ARG A 162 -4.75 -0.03 4.04
C ARG A 162 -4.89 -1.40 4.70
N THR A 163 -3.90 -1.79 5.48
CA THR A 163 -3.93 -3.00 6.31
C THR A 163 -3.44 -2.73 7.72
N SER A 164 -3.65 -3.69 8.62
CA SER A 164 -3.11 -3.74 9.98
C SER A 164 -2.48 -5.12 10.16
N MET A 165 -1.36 -5.16 10.87
CA MET A 165 -0.69 -6.39 11.27
C MET A 165 -1.43 -7.07 12.42
N GLY A 166 -1.96 -6.31 13.39
CA GLY A 166 -2.45 -6.81 14.67
C GLY A 166 -1.34 -7.44 15.52
N TYR A 167 -1.66 -7.81 16.76
CA TYR A 167 -0.74 -8.61 17.57
C TYR A 167 -0.55 -10.01 16.96
N PRO A 168 0.66 -10.60 17.05
CA PRO A 168 0.83 -12.01 16.71
C PRO A 168 -0.10 -12.88 17.58
N VAL A 169 -0.53 -14.01 17.05
CA VAL A 169 -1.17 -15.05 17.86
C VAL A 169 -0.13 -15.66 18.81
N GLU A 170 -0.57 -16.24 19.92
CA GLU A 170 0.31 -16.82 20.96
C GLU A 170 1.39 -17.74 20.39
N ALA A 171 1.02 -18.63 19.45
CA ALA A 171 1.98 -19.53 18.81
C ALA A 171 3.08 -18.80 18.04
N ALA A 172 2.74 -17.72 17.33
CA ALA A 172 3.71 -16.90 16.59
C ALA A 172 4.57 -16.07 17.56
N GLU A 173 3.99 -15.60 18.66
CA GLU A 173 4.76 -14.87 19.70
C GLU A 173 5.77 -15.79 20.41
N LEU A 174 5.38 -17.03 20.71
CA LEU A 174 6.28 -18.05 21.24
C LEU A 174 7.40 -18.42 20.25
N ALA A 175 7.09 -18.55 18.96
CA ALA A 175 8.08 -18.79 17.91
C ALA A 175 9.06 -17.60 17.78
N MET A 176 8.57 -16.37 17.87
CA MET A 176 9.41 -15.17 17.91
C MET A 176 10.37 -15.19 19.10
N ILE A 177 9.90 -15.58 20.30
CA ILE A 177 10.76 -15.69 21.49
C ILE A 177 11.86 -16.74 21.28
N ALA A 178 11.51 -17.91 20.73
CA ALA A 178 12.49 -18.96 20.44
C ALA A 178 13.53 -18.52 19.40
N GLY A 179 13.08 -17.92 18.29
CA GLY A 179 13.94 -17.49 17.17
C GLY A 179 14.89 -16.33 17.49
N HIS A 180 14.57 -15.45 18.46
CA HIS A 180 15.47 -14.38 18.88
C HIS A 180 16.81 -14.88 19.46
N THR A 181 16.91 -16.16 19.80
CA THR A 181 18.13 -16.78 20.34
C THR A 181 19.08 -17.30 19.24
N GLU A 182 18.58 -17.51 18.01
CA GLU A 182 19.30 -18.21 16.93
C GLU A 182 19.71 -17.32 15.74
N GLY A 183 19.30 -16.04 15.72
CA GLY A 183 19.57 -15.08 14.64
C GLY A 183 18.29 -14.53 14.02
N SER A 184 18.38 -13.42 13.28
CA SER A 184 17.21 -12.83 12.64
C SER A 184 16.84 -13.60 11.37
N PRO A 185 15.62 -14.14 11.21
CA PRO A 185 15.19 -14.83 10.00
C PRO A 185 15.30 -13.99 8.72
N LEU A 186 15.35 -12.66 8.87
CA LEU A 186 15.62 -11.75 7.76
C LEU A 186 17.03 -11.94 7.18
N ASP A 187 18.04 -12.21 8.01
CA ASP A 187 19.45 -12.27 7.61
C ASP A 187 19.76 -13.46 6.71
N ASP A 188 18.95 -14.52 6.82
CA ASP A 188 19.03 -15.72 5.97
C ASP A 188 18.13 -15.64 4.73
N LEU A 189 17.47 -14.50 4.48
CA LEU A 189 16.69 -14.32 3.27
C LEU A 189 17.58 -13.99 2.08
N GLU A 190 17.61 -14.89 1.11
CA GLU A 190 18.15 -14.63 -0.22
C GLU A 190 17.07 -14.10 -1.18
N HIS A 191 17.53 -13.36 -2.19
CA HIS A 191 16.68 -12.83 -3.24
C HIS A 191 16.13 -13.99 -4.08
N VAL A 192 14.81 -14.04 -4.29
CA VAL A 192 14.16 -15.13 -5.06
C VAL A 192 13.69 -14.69 -6.45
N THR A 193 13.78 -13.40 -6.74
CA THR A 193 13.45 -12.74 -8.02
C THR A 193 14.17 -11.39 -8.08
N ASP A 194 14.10 -10.69 -9.20
CA ASP A 194 14.65 -9.34 -9.37
C ASP A 194 13.58 -8.32 -9.81
N ALA A 195 13.95 -7.03 -9.79
CA ALA A 195 13.09 -5.93 -10.23
C ALA A 195 12.63 -6.06 -11.69
N ALA A 196 13.47 -6.60 -12.59
CA ALA A 196 13.13 -6.75 -14.00
C ALA A 196 12.02 -7.79 -14.20
N GLU A 197 12.04 -8.89 -13.44
CA GLU A 197 11.00 -9.91 -13.44
C GLU A 197 9.71 -9.37 -12.84
N ILE A 198 9.77 -8.58 -11.75
CA ILE A 198 8.58 -7.91 -11.21
C ILE A 198 7.94 -7.00 -12.26
N ARG A 199 8.73 -6.23 -13.04
CA ARG A 199 8.20 -5.42 -14.16
C ARG A 199 7.50 -6.24 -15.24
N LYS A 200 7.99 -7.45 -15.56
CA LYS A 200 7.29 -8.33 -16.50
C LYS A 200 5.96 -8.80 -15.92
N LEU A 201 5.94 -9.16 -14.64
CA LEU A 201 4.74 -9.62 -13.96
C LEU A 201 3.68 -8.51 -13.84
N THR A 202 4.07 -7.26 -13.56
CA THR A 202 3.14 -6.12 -13.54
C THR A 202 2.53 -5.91 -14.94
N ALA A 203 3.32 -6.01 -16.01
CA ALA A 203 2.82 -5.91 -17.38
C ALA A 203 1.81 -7.03 -17.72
N ILE A 204 2.04 -8.26 -17.26
CA ILE A 204 1.09 -9.38 -17.42
C ILE A 204 -0.21 -9.10 -16.64
N VAL A 205 -0.09 -8.64 -15.39
CA VAL A 205 -1.25 -8.27 -14.56
C VAL A 205 -2.10 -7.18 -15.21
N GLN A 206 -1.47 -6.20 -15.86
CA GLN A 206 -2.18 -5.17 -16.63
C GLN A 206 -2.98 -5.74 -17.81
N GLN A 207 -2.71 -6.95 -18.28
CA GLN A 207 -3.46 -7.61 -19.36
C GLN A 207 -4.63 -8.47 -18.88
N VAL A 208 -4.72 -8.77 -17.56
CA VAL A 208 -5.83 -9.56 -16.99
C VAL A 208 -7.19 -8.96 -17.38
N TYR A 209 -8.07 -9.80 -17.91
CA TYR A 209 -9.35 -9.38 -18.45
C TYR A 209 -10.33 -8.98 -17.34
N VAL A 210 -11.10 -7.92 -17.59
CA VAL A 210 -12.18 -7.47 -16.71
C VAL A 210 -13.43 -7.29 -17.55
N ALA A 211 -14.36 -8.25 -17.42
CA ALA A 211 -15.64 -8.25 -18.11
C ALA A 211 -16.44 -6.97 -17.80
N GLU A 212 -17.27 -6.54 -18.74
CA GLU A 212 -18.09 -5.33 -18.55
C GLU A 212 -18.99 -5.44 -17.32
N ALA A 213 -19.56 -6.63 -17.07
CA ALA A 213 -20.37 -6.91 -15.89
C ALA A 213 -19.61 -6.63 -14.57
N VAL A 214 -18.34 -7.03 -14.48
CA VAL A 214 -17.48 -6.77 -13.30
C VAL A 214 -17.15 -5.29 -13.17
N ARG A 215 -16.91 -4.58 -14.29
CA ARG A 215 -16.69 -3.12 -14.26
C ARG A 215 -17.94 -2.39 -13.74
N ARG A 216 -19.12 -2.75 -14.25
CA ARG A 216 -20.40 -2.19 -13.81
C ARG A 216 -20.66 -2.50 -12.33
N TYR A 217 -20.40 -3.73 -11.89
CA TYR A 217 -20.47 -4.10 -10.47
C TYR A 217 -19.57 -3.24 -9.60
N THR A 218 -18.31 -3.05 -9.99
CA THR A 218 -17.34 -2.23 -9.24
C THR A 218 -17.80 -0.77 -9.15
N VAL A 219 -18.33 -0.20 -10.24
CA VAL A 219 -18.90 1.16 -10.23
C VAL A 219 -20.16 1.25 -9.38
N ALA A 220 -21.04 0.26 -9.44
CA ALA A 220 -22.24 0.20 -8.61
C ALA A 220 -21.87 0.17 -7.11
N LEU A 221 -20.87 -0.63 -6.75
CA LEU A 221 -20.33 -0.71 -5.40
C LEU A 221 -19.76 0.62 -4.92
N THR A 222 -18.86 1.25 -5.68
CA THR A 222 -18.33 2.55 -5.24
C THR A 222 -19.40 3.64 -5.26
N SER A 223 -20.36 3.58 -6.18
CA SER A 223 -21.48 4.54 -6.21
C SER A 223 -22.43 4.39 -5.04
N SER A 224 -22.64 3.20 -4.49
CA SER A 224 -23.49 3.02 -3.31
C SER A 224 -22.88 3.72 -2.09
N THR A 225 -21.55 3.71 -1.95
CA THR A 225 -20.85 4.47 -0.90
C THR A 225 -21.02 5.98 -1.01
N ARG A 226 -21.30 6.51 -2.22
CA ARG A 226 -21.54 7.94 -2.45
C ARG A 226 -23.01 8.35 -2.32
N ARG A 227 -23.93 7.38 -2.22
CA ARG A 227 -25.38 7.61 -2.18
C ARG A 227 -26.02 7.30 -0.83
N THR A 228 -25.28 6.65 0.07
CA THR A 228 -25.76 6.33 1.41
C THR A 228 -25.64 7.56 2.33
N ASP A 229 -26.65 7.80 3.17
CA ASP A 229 -26.62 8.89 4.16
C ASP A 229 -25.74 8.55 5.38
N GLU A 230 -25.27 7.30 5.48
CA GLU A 230 -24.35 6.87 6.53
C GLU A 230 -22.91 7.37 6.32
N LEU A 231 -22.59 7.89 5.15
CA LEU A 231 -21.26 8.37 4.80
C LEU A 231 -21.33 9.83 4.38
N VAL A 232 -20.51 10.68 5.00
CA VAL A 232 -20.28 12.06 4.56
C VAL A 232 -19.35 12.10 3.36
N LEU A 233 -18.40 11.16 3.29
CA LEU A 233 -17.50 10.99 2.16
C LEU A 233 -17.53 9.54 1.67
N GLY A 234 -17.93 9.34 0.42
CA GLY A 234 -17.90 8.07 -0.27
C GLY A 234 -16.58 7.83 -1.03
N ALA A 235 -16.46 6.67 -1.66
CA ALA A 235 -15.27 6.28 -2.42
C ALA A 235 -15.04 7.19 -3.64
N SER A 236 -13.80 7.62 -3.85
CA SER A 236 -13.38 8.45 -4.98
C SER A 236 -13.37 7.66 -6.31
N PRO A 237 -13.31 8.33 -7.48
CA PRO A 237 -13.01 7.66 -8.75
C PRO A 237 -11.67 6.92 -8.73
N ARG A 238 -10.64 7.48 -8.06
CA ARG A 238 -9.34 6.80 -7.85
C ARG A 238 -9.53 5.48 -7.11
N ALA A 239 -10.40 5.46 -6.10
CA ALA A 239 -10.72 4.24 -5.35
C ALA A 239 -11.27 3.13 -6.25
N THR A 240 -12.12 3.50 -7.22
CA THR A 240 -12.68 2.56 -8.21
C THR A 240 -11.57 1.97 -9.08
N LEU A 241 -10.64 2.79 -9.56
CA LEU A 241 -9.50 2.34 -10.37
C LEU A 241 -8.54 1.44 -9.56
N HIS A 242 -8.25 1.83 -8.32
CA HIS A 242 -7.44 1.02 -7.39
C HIS A 242 -8.07 -0.35 -7.12
N LEU A 243 -9.39 -0.42 -6.95
CA LEU A 243 -10.09 -1.67 -6.72
C LEU A 243 -10.00 -2.61 -7.94
N VAL A 244 -10.19 -2.09 -9.16
CA VAL A 244 -10.03 -2.88 -10.39
C VAL A 244 -8.58 -3.36 -10.57
N ARG A 245 -7.57 -2.49 -10.35
CA ARG A 245 -6.15 -2.86 -10.46
C ARG A 245 -5.77 -3.93 -9.44
N ALA A 246 -6.20 -3.76 -8.19
CA ALA A 246 -5.98 -4.75 -7.14
C ALA A 246 -6.66 -6.08 -7.48
N ALA A 247 -7.89 -6.06 -8.01
CA ALA A 247 -8.60 -7.28 -8.41
C ALA A 247 -7.91 -8.03 -9.55
N LYS A 248 -7.32 -7.31 -10.52
CA LYS A 248 -6.48 -7.91 -11.57
C LYS A 248 -5.24 -8.60 -11.01
N ALA A 249 -4.53 -7.94 -10.09
CA ALA A 249 -3.37 -8.52 -9.42
C ALA A 249 -3.77 -9.75 -8.57
N TYR A 250 -4.89 -9.67 -7.87
CA TYR A 250 -5.43 -10.76 -7.07
C TYR A 250 -5.80 -11.97 -7.93
N ALA A 251 -6.52 -11.77 -9.04
CA ALA A 251 -6.84 -12.84 -9.99
C ALA A 251 -5.57 -13.53 -10.52
N ALA A 252 -4.58 -12.75 -10.96
CA ALA A 252 -3.30 -13.29 -11.45
C ALA A 252 -2.54 -14.08 -10.38
N LEU A 253 -2.54 -13.64 -9.12
CA LEU A 253 -1.93 -14.37 -8.01
C LEU A 253 -2.63 -15.71 -7.73
N HIS A 254 -3.90 -15.84 -8.12
CA HIS A 254 -4.68 -17.08 -8.07
C HIS A 254 -4.63 -17.86 -9.39
N GLY A 255 -3.72 -17.51 -10.31
CA GLY A 255 -3.54 -18.21 -11.58
C GLY A 255 -4.64 -17.97 -12.61
N ARG A 256 -5.45 -16.92 -12.44
CA ARG A 256 -6.53 -16.56 -13.38
C ARG A 256 -6.13 -15.35 -14.23
N ASP A 257 -6.52 -15.38 -15.50
CA ASP A 257 -6.35 -14.31 -16.47
C ASP A 257 -7.60 -13.42 -16.62
N TYR A 258 -8.61 -13.61 -15.78
CA TYR A 258 -9.81 -12.78 -15.68
C TYR A 258 -10.23 -12.51 -14.22
N VAL A 259 -10.84 -11.35 -14.00
CA VAL A 259 -11.37 -10.94 -12.69
C VAL A 259 -12.80 -11.46 -12.49
N LEU A 260 -13.08 -11.96 -11.28
CA LEU A 260 -14.41 -12.32 -10.80
C LEU A 260 -15.00 -11.21 -9.91
N PRO A 261 -16.34 -11.10 -9.80
CA PRO A 261 -16.98 -10.20 -8.84
C PRO A 261 -16.53 -10.44 -7.39
N ASP A 262 -16.25 -11.69 -7.02
CA ASP A 262 -15.78 -12.04 -5.69
C ASP A 262 -14.39 -11.47 -5.38
N ASP A 263 -13.52 -11.29 -6.37
CA ASP A 263 -12.22 -10.63 -6.19
C ASP A 263 -12.41 -9.17 -5.76
N VAL A 264 -13.39 -8.50 -6.37
CA VAL A 264 -13.75 -7.11 -6.06
C VAL A 264 -14.32 -7.03 -4.64
N ARG A 265 -15.18 -7.98 -4.26
CA ARG A 265 -15.78 -8.08 -2.92
C ARG A 265 -14.72 -8.31 -1.85
N GLU A 266 -13.81 -9.25 -2.06
CA GLU A 266 -12.73 -9.59 -1.13
C GLU A 266 -11.79 -8.40 -0.87
N LEU A 267 -11.49 -7.62 -1.92
CA LEU A 267 -10.58 -6.48 -1.81
C LEU A 267 -11.26 -5.19 -1.34
N ALA A 268 -12.59 -5.09 -1.43
CA ALA A 268 -13.32 -3.86 -1.10
C ALA A 268 -13.00 -3.33 0.31
N PRO A 269 -12.98 -4.14 1.39
CA PRO A 269 -12.64 -3.65 2.73
C PRO A 269 -11.24 -3.05 2.81
N ARG A 270 -10.25 -3.70 2.18
CA ARG A 270 -8.83 -3.31 2.22
C ARG A 270 -8.55 -2.06 1.38
N VAL A 271 -9.32 -1.88 0.31
CA VAL A 271 -9.13 -0.79 -0.65
C VAL A 271 -10.01 0.42 -0.32
N LEU A 272 -11.23 0.24 0.20
CA LEU A 272 -12.19 1.34 0.33
C LEU A 272 -12.25 1.94 1.74
N THR A 273 -12.05 1.16 2.81
CA THR A 273 -12.36 1.64 4.18
C THR A 273 -11.62 2.90 4.61
N HIS A 274 -10.37 3.10 4.22
CA HIS A 274 -9.59 4.30 4.56
C HIS A 274 -9.97 5.55 3.76
N ARG A 275 -10.91 5.42 2.82
CA ARG A 275 -11.38 6.48 1.93
C ARG A 275 -12.80 6.94 2.24
N LEU A 276 -13.46 6.29 3.20
CA LEU A 276 -14.85 6.57 3.57
C LEU A 276 -14.88 7.27 4.93
N LEU A 277 -15.73 8.28 5.03
CA LEU A 277 -15.96 9.01 6.28
C LEU A 277 -17.41 8.79 6.73
N PRO A 278 -17.65 8.10 7.86
CA PRO A 278 -18.99 7.97 8.44
C PRO A 278 -19.62 9.32 8.76
N SER A 279 -20.95 9.38 8.67
CA SER A 279 -21.71 10.52 9.20
C SER A 279 -21.68 10.55 10.72
N VAL A 280 -21.97 11.71 11.29
CA VAL A 280 -22.03 11.90 12.76
C VAL A 280 -23.06 10.94 13.36
N GLU A 281 -24.22 10.81 12.73
CA GLU A 281 -25.28 9.90 13.16
C GLU A 281 -24.83 8.43 13.12
N ALA A 282 -24.20 7.99 12.04
CA ALA A 282 -23.67 6.63 11.93
C ALA A 282 -22.62 6.34 13.03
N SER A 283 -21.74 7.31 13.28
CA SER A 283 -20.70 7.22 14.32
C SER A 283 -21.31 7.16 15.73
N MET A 284 -22.33 7.98 16.02
CA MET A 284 -23.04 7.97 17.31
C MET A 284 -23.80 6.66 17.57
N ASN A 285 -24.29 6.03 16.49
CA ASN A 285 -24.94 4.72 16.55
C ASN A 285 -23.92 3.56 16.59
N GLY A 286 -22.62 3.84 16.74
CA GLY A 286 -21.57 2.84 16.86
C GLY A 286 -21.28 2.07 15.56
N ARG A 287 -21.73 2.56 14.39
CA ARG A 287 -21.46 1.89 13.11
C ARG A 287 -20.07 2.28 12.63
N SER A 288 -19.20 1.30 12.49
CA SER A 288 -17.88 1.52 11.90
C SER A 288 -17.98 1.64 10.38
N THR A 289 -16.96 2.25 9.77
CA THR A 289 -16.82 2.28 8.31
C THR A 289 -16.82 0.86 7.70
N GLY A 290 -16.28 -0.13 8.42
CA GLY A 290 -16.26 -1.53 8.01
C GLY A 290 -17.67 -2.10 7.91
N ASP A 291 -18.49 -1.90 8.95
CA ASP A 291 -19.87 -2.41 9.02
C ASP A 291 -20.74 -1.80 7.90
N ILE A 292 -20.61 -0.49 7.68
CA ILE A 292 -21.32 0.22 6.61
C ILE A 292 -20.93 -0.38 5.25
N LEU A 293 -19.63 -0.57 5.01
CA LEU A 293 -19.15 -1.10 3.74
C LEU A 293 -19.59 -2.56 3.53
N GLU A 294 -19.51 -3.42 4.54
CA GLU A 294 -19.93 -4.81 4.46
C GLU A 294 -21.41 -4.92 4.06
N ARG A 295 -22.26 -4.10 4.70
CA ARG A 295 -23.68 -3.99 4.35
C ARG A 295 -23.90 -3.54 2.91
N LEU A 296 -23.15 -2.54 2.44
CA LEU A 296 -23.23 -2.07 1.06
C LEU A 296 -22.76 -3.13 0.05
N VAL A 297 -21.69 -3.85 0.35
CA VAL A 297 -21.15 -4.93 -0.48
C VAL A 297 -22.14 -6.10 -0.59
N ALA A 298 -22.86 -6.41 0.49
CA ALA A 298 -23.91 -7.43 0.50
C ALA A 298 -25.16 -6.99 -0.28
N ALA A 299 -25.49 -5.68 -0.26
CA ALA A 299 -26.69 -5.15 -0.91
C ALA A 299 -26.55 -4.95 -2.43
N VAL A 300 -25.35 -4.73 -2.95
CA VAL A 300 -25.12 -4.53 -4.39
C VAL A 300 -25.21 -5.89 -5.11
N PRO A 301 -26.15 -6.07 -6.07
CA PRO A 301 -26.30 -7.33 -6.78
C PRO A 301 -25.03 -7.74 -7.52
N VAL A 302 -24.63 -9.00 -7.33
CA VAL A 302 -23.54 -9.60 -8.11
C VAL A 302 -24.08 -9.89 -9.51
N PRO A 303 -23.34 -9.61 -10.59
CA PRO A 303 -23.80 -9.93 -11.93
C PRO A 303 -23.98 -11.45 -12.12
N ASP A 304 -25.15 -11.87 -12.59
CA ASP A 304 -25.37 -13.25 -12.99
C ASP A 304 -24.63 -13.54 -14.30
N GLY A 305 -23.97 -14.71 -14.39
CA GLY A 305 -23.18 -15.12 -15.56
C GLY A 305 -23.98 -15.37 -16.85
N THR A 306 -25.26 -15.03 -16.87
CA THR A 306 -26.22 -15.28 -17.97
C THR A 306 -26.29 -14.15 -18.99
N HIS A 307 -25.59 -13.04 -18.79
CA HIS A 307 -25.51 -11.95 -19.76
C HIS A 307 -24.04 -11.62 -20.09
N SER A 308 -23.42 -12.49 -20.89
CA SER A 308 -22.18 -12.21 -21.61
C SER A 308 -22.45 -11.98 -23.09
#